data_AF-A0A9E0LII8-F1
#
_entry.id   AF-A0A9E0LII8-F1
#
_cell.length_a   1.000
_cell.length_b   1.000
_cell.length_c   1.000
_cell.angle_alpha   90.00
_cell.angle_beta   90.00
_cell.angle_gamma   90.00
#
_symmetry.space_group_name_H-M   'P 1'
#
loop_
_entity.id
_entity.type
_entity.pdbx_description
1 polymer ?
#
loop_
_entity_poly.entity_id
_entity_poly.type
_entity_poly.pdbx_seq_one_letter_code
_entity_poly.pdbx_strand_id
1 'polypeptide(L)'
;MTQTTIHSYFQQMFEDWVATGRFPESTVEACTPAMASKLGVPSEKFTFDSFVHSSQTPDWTLKPVDFGSQLESTLFIYLPTPWSEFEKLENAIQVSDNGSVRQTIYLLDKSNWRNDLSKFFQQGEVSAFVYYLIQPPAFHQWICCIEQDQRVWVFAVYSTEDKILVTKADASDKGLLETQLISLINSNPWYGFVKPTP
;
A
#
# COMPACT_ATOMS: atom_id res chain seq x y z
N MET A 1 12.13 -21.30 14.22
CA MET A 1 10.94 -21.67 13.44
C MET A 1 9.75 -20.88 13.96
N THR A 2 9.48 -19.68 13.43
CA THR A 2 8.26 -18.89 13.73
C THR A 2 8.11 -17.73 12.73
N GLN A 3 8.44 -17.96 11.45
CA GLN A 3 8.33 -16.96 10.37
C GLN A 3 7.12 -17.24 9.45
N THR A 4 6.56 -18.46 9.54
CA THR A 4 5.44 -18.94 8.72
C THR A 4 4.08 -18.34 9.09
N THR A 5 3.94 -17.71 10.26
CA THR A 5 2.64 -17.26 10.78
C THR A 5 2.15 -15.94 10.19
N ILE A 6 3.02 -14.92 10.04
CA ILE A 6 2.56 -13.61 9.54
C ILE A 6 2.19 -13.68 8.06
N HIS A 7 3.01 -14.33 7.23
CA HIS A 7 2.70 -14.53 5.82
C HIS A 7 1.40 -15.31 5.64
N SER A 8 1.26 -16.48 6.27
CA SER A 8 0.04 -17.29 6.15
C SER A 8 -1.19 -16.56 6.67
N TYR A 9 -1.06 -15.80 7.77
CA TYR A 9 -2.16 -15.02 8.33
C TYR A 9 -2.62 -13.89 7.40
N PHE A 10 -1.67 -13.13 6.86
CA PHE A 10 -1.96 -12.11 5.86
C PHE A 10 -2.58 -12.73 4.61
N GLN A 11 -1.98 -13.79 4.06
CA GLN A 11 -2.47 -14.45 2.86
C GLN A 11 -3.92 -14.90 3.03
N GLN A 12 -4.24 -15.58 4.13
CA GLN A 12 -5.60 -16.04 4.40
C GLN A 12 -6.60 -14.88 4.47
N MET A 13 -6.27 -13.82 5.22
CA MET A 13 -7.15 -12.67 5.39
C MET A 13 -7.35 -11.90 4.09
N PHE A 14 -6.26 -11.67 3.37
CA PHE A 14 -6.27 -10.92 2.13
C PHE A 14 -7.01 -11.69 1.04
N GLU A 15 -6.77 -13.00 0.89
CA GLU A 15 -7.52 -13.85 -0.03
C GLU A 15 -9.01 -13.89 0.28
N ASP A 16 -9.41 -14.01 1.56
CA ASP A 16 -10.84 -14.00 1.94
C ASP A 16 -11.48 -12.65 1.58
N TRP A 17 -10.80 -11.54 1.86
CA TRP A 17 -11.27 -10.21 1.48
C TRP A 17 -11.47 -10.04 -0.02
N VAL A 18 -10.52 -10.48 -0.83
CA VAL A 18 -10.63 -10.36 -2.29
C VAL A 18 -11.66 -11.32 -2.87
N ALA A 19 -11.76 -12.53 -2.33
CA ALA A 19 -12.62 -13.58 -2.87
C ALA A 19 -14.09 -13.44 -2.46
N THR A 20 -14.35 -13.02 -1.22
CA THR A 20 -15.68 -13.03 -0.59
C THR A 20 -16.14 -11.65 -0.14
N GLY A 21 -15.26 -10.66 -0.11
CA GLY A 21 -15.56 -9.32 0.44
C GLY A 21 -15.61 -9.29 1.96
N ARG A 22 -15.25 -10.38 2.66
CA ARG A 22 -15.16 -10.40 4.12
C ARG A 22 -13.95 -9.60 4.59
N PHE A 23 -14.15 -8.74 5.57
CA PHE A 23 -13.08 -7.91 6.10
C PHE A 23 -13.10 -7.89 7.62
N PRO A 24 -11.95 -7.62 8.28
CA PRO A 24 -11.92 -7.39 9.72
C PRO A 24 -12.74 -6.16 10.12
N GLU A 25 -13.46 -6.26 11.24
CA GLU A 25 -14.27 -5.15 11.77
C GLU A 25 -13.42 -4.03 12.42
N SER A 26 -12.14 -4.29 12.67
CA SER A 26 -11.19 -3.35 13.25
C SER A 26 -9.85 -3.37 12.51
N THR A 27 -8.98 -2.41 12.81
CA THR A 27 -7.58 -2.45 12.36
C THR A 27 -6.92 -3.75 12.79
N VAL A 28 -6.16 -4.37 11.89
CA VAL A 28 -5.34 -5.54 12.17
C VAL A 28 -3.94 -5.26 11.66
N GLU A 29 -2.95 -5.37 12.53
CA GLU A 29 -1.54 -5.23 12.15
C GLU A 29 -0.70 -6.36 12.71
N ALA A 30 0.38 -6.69 12.00
CA ALA A 30 1.39 -7.64 12.45
C ALA A 30 2.76 -7.27 11.87
N CYS A 31 3.82 -7.56 12.60
CA CYS A 31 5.20 -7.31 12.19
C CYS A 31 6.13 -8.37 12.77
N THR A 32 7.03 -8.90 11.95
CA THR A 32 8.09 -9.78 12.42
C THR A 32 9.12 -8.99 13.22
N PRO A 33 9.79 -9.60 14.23
CA PRO A 33 10.88 -8.92 14.94
C PRO A 33 12.01 -8.46 14.03
N ALA A 34 12.30 -9.22 12.95
CA ALA A 34 13.31 -8.86 11.97
C ALA A 34 12.94 -7.57 11.22
N MET A 35 11.70 -7.43 10.78
CA MET A 35 11.22 -6.22 10.10
C MET A 35 11.19 -5.01 11.04
N ALA A 36 10.71 -5.18 12.27
CA ALA A 36 10.75 -4.11 13.29
C ALA A 36 12.20 -3.65 13.54
N SER A 37 13.15 -4.59 13.61
CA SER A 37 14.57 -4.29 13.76
C SER A 37 15.15 -3.52 12.58
N LYS A 38 14.71 -3.75 11.32
CA LYS A 38 15.13 -2.96 10.15
C LYS A 38 14.71 -1.50 10.26
N LEU A 39 13.55 -1.25 10.88
CA LEU A 39 13.05 0.09 11.20
C LEU A 39 13.68 0.67 12.48
N GLY A 40 14.49 -0.11 13.20
CA GLY A 40 15.14 0.31 14.44
C GLY A 40 14.15 0.49 15.59
N VAL A 41 13.02 -0.22 15.55
CA VAL A 41 11.99 -0.20 16.59
C VAL A 41 11.95 -1.56 17.29
N PRO A 42 11.89 -1.62 18.63
CA PRO A 42 11.64 -2.88 19.32
C PRO A 42 10.30 -3.49 18.88
N SER A 43 10.26 -4.80 18.65
CA SER A 43 9.08 -5.49 18.09
C SER A 43 7.78 -5.23 18.85
N GLU A 44 7.86 -5.12 20.17
CA GLU A 44 6.76 -4.88 21.10
C GLU A 44 6.26 -3.43 21.09
N LYS A 45 6.97 -2.52 20.44
CA LYS A 45 6.59 -1.11 20.27
C LYS A 45 6.25 -0.77 18.82
N PHE A 46 6.43 -1.71 17.90
CA PHE A 46 6.14 -1.46 16.50
C PHE A 46 4.63 -1.35 16.28
N THR A 47 4.22 -0.26 15.63
CA THR A 47 2.86 -0.07 15.09
C THR A 47 2.97 0.78 13.84
N PHE A 48 2.16 0.48 12.83
CA PHE A 48 2.08 1.28 11.60
C PHE A 48 1.62 2.71 11.91
N ASP A 49 0.86 2.93 12.97
CA ASP A 49 0.39 4.26 13.36
C ASP A 49 1.55 5.22 13.74
N SER A 50 2.74 4.69 14.03
CA SER A 50 3.96 5.49 14.26
C SER A 50 4.41 6.28 13.02
N PHE A 51 3.91 5.92 11.84
CA PHE A 51 4.22 6.56 10.56
C PHE A 51 3.06 7.45 10.05
N VAL A 52 2.00 7.63 10.84
CA VAL A 52 0.97 8.64 10.54
C VAL A 52 1.59 10.03 10.68
N HIS A 53 1.51 10.81 9.61
CA HIS A 53 2.01 12.18 9.58
C HIS A 53 0.90 13.15 10.01
N SER A 54 1.25 14.06 10.92
CA SER A 54 0.45 15.27 11.16
C SER A 54 0.81 16.30 10.10
N SER A 55 -0.19 17.09 9.66
CA SER A 55 -0.14 18.01 8.51
C SER A 55 0.84 19.20 8.61
N GLN A 56 1.86 19.13 9.47
CA GLN A 56 2.81 20.21 9.75
C GLN A 56 4.26 19.88 9.36
N THR A 57 4.53 18.75 8.74
CA THR A 57 5.88 18.45 8.22
C THR A 57 6.11 19.19 6.90
N PRO A 58 7.05 20.15 6.82
CA PRO A 58 7.54 20.61 5.52
C PRO A 58 8.04 19.40 4.72
N ASP A 59 8.01 19.49 3.39
CA ASP A 59 8.48 18.45 2.45
C ASP A 59 7.52 17.30 2.11
N TRP A 60 6.24 17.40 2.45
CA TRP A 60 5.21 16.44 2.01
C TRP A 60 3.98 17.12 1.44
N THR A 61 3.34 16.51 0.45
CA THR A 61 2.16 17.08 -0.20
C THR A 61 1.26 16.02 -0.82
N LEU A 62 -0.02 16.34 -0.98
CA LEU A 62 -0.94 15.55 -1.79
C LEU A 62 -0.69 15.86 -3.26
N LYS A 63 -0.25 14.85 -4.01
CA LYS A 63 -0.01 14.94 -5.45
C LYS A 63 -1.19 14.34 -6.23
N PRO A 64 -1.68 15.02 -7.28
CA PRO A 64 -2.71 14.47 -8.14
C PRO A 64 -2.17 13.34 -9.01
N VAL A 65 -2.97 12.28 -9.17
CA VAL A 65 -2.69 11.13 -10.04
C VAL A 65 -3.91 10.91 -10.94
N ASP A 66 -3.69 11.03 -12.24
CA ASP A 66 -4.78 11.04 -13.24
C ASP A 66 -4.70 9.85 -14.21
N PHE A 67 -5.57 8.87 -13.98
CA PHE A 67 -5.77 7.72 -14.87
C PHE A 67 -6.62 8.04 -16.11
N GLY A 68 -7.03 9.29 -16.31
CA GLY A 68 -7.85 9.73 -17.44
C GLY A 68 -9.24 9.11 -17.38
N SER A 69 -9.75 8.64 -18.52
CA SER A 69 -11.10 8.08 -18.62
C SER A 69 -11.31 6.74 -17.90
N GLN A 70 -10.27 6.17 -17.28
CA GLN A 70 -10.40 4.95 -16.47
C GLN A 70 -11.04 5.23 -15.11
N LEU A 71 -11.02 6.48 -14.64
CA LEU A 71 -11.65 6.94 -13.40
C LEU A 71 -12.49 8.20 -13.68
N GLU A 72 -13.46 8.45 -12.80
CA GLU A 72 -14.35 9.62 -12.93
C GLU A 72 -13.69 10.93 -12.48
N SER A 73 -12.61 10.86 -11.68
CA SER A 73 -11.87 12.02 -11.20
C SER A 73 -10.41 11.66 -10.86
N THR A 74 -9.60 12.70 -10.70
CA THR A 74 -8.21 12.63 -10.23
C THR A 74 -8.13 12.12 -8.80
N LEU A 75 -7.20 11.20 -8.56
CA LEU A 75 -6.84 10.68 -7.24
C LEU A 75 -5.78 11.57 -6.60
N PHE A 76 -5.66 11.54 -5.27
CA PHE A 76 -4.57 12.20 -4.56
C PHE A 76 -3.82 11.21 -3.69
N ILE A 77 -2.49 11.24 -3.80
CA ILE A 77 -1.59 10.42 -2.98
C ILE A 77 -0.63 11.31 -2.22
N TYR A 78 -0.27 10.91 -1.00
CA TYR A 78 0.62 11.67 -0.14
C TYR A 78 2.05 11.26 -0.42
N LEU A 79 2.85 12.20 -0.93
CA LEU A 79 4.22 11.95 -1.37
C LEU A 79 5.17 13.02 -0.82
N PRO A 80 6.46 12.70 -0.69
CA PRO A 80 7.49 13.71 -0.50
C PRO A 80 7.43 14.75 -1.62
N THR A 81 7.57 16.02 -1.29
CA THR A 81 7.57 17.14 -2.26
C THR A 81 8.54 16.93 -3.43
N PRO A 82 9.77 16.40 -3.24
CA PRO A 82 10.71 16.13 -4.33
C PRO A 82 10.22 15.07 -5.33
N TRP A 83 9.37 14.12 -4.90
CA TRP A 83 8.83 13.07 -5.76
C TRP A 83 7.73 13.66 -6.63
N SER A 84 8.15 14.23 -7.76
CA SER A 84 7.33 15.11 -8.60
C SER A 84 7.35 14.73 -10.08
N GLU A 85 8.15 13.74 -10.45
CA GLU A 85 8.20 13.18 -11.80
C GLU A 85 7.15 12.08 -11.92
N PHE A 86 6.18 12.25 -12.81
CA PHE A 86 5.12 11.28 -13.07
C PHE A 86 5.20 10.81 -14.53
N GLU A 87 5.34 9.50 -14.72
CA GLU A 87 5.27 8.87 -16.04
C GLU A 87 4.01 8.01 -16.13
N LYS A 88 3.18 8.27 -17.14
CA LYS A 88 1.94 7.52 -17.37
C LYS A 88 2.21 6.35 -18.32
N LEU A 89 1.92 5.14 -17.83
CA LEU A 89 1.89 3.90 -18.58
C LEU A 89 0.42 3.53 -18.88
N GLU A 90 0.19 2.42 -19.58
CA GLU A 90 -1.15 2.00 -20.01
C GLU A 90 -2.14 1.80 -18.84
N ASN A 91 -1.69 1.10 -17.79
CA ASN A 91 -2.48 0.78 -16.59
C ASN A 91 -1.78 1.18 -15.28
N ALA A 92 -0.74 2.00 -15.38
CA ALA A 92 0.07 2.38 -14.24
C ALA A 92 0.60 3.81 -14.35
N ILE A 93 0.96 4.38 -13.22
CA ILE A 93 1.69 5.64 -13.13
C ILE A 93 2.94 5.40 -12.29
N GLN A 94 4.10 5.73 -12.84
CA GLN A 94 5.36 5.68 -12.12
C GLN A 94 5.65 7.05 -11.51
N VAL A 95 6.02 7.05 -10.24
CA VAL A 95 6.47 8.22 -9.49
C VAL A 95 7.98 8.10 -9.31
N SER A 96 8.70 9.12 -9.76
CA SER A 96 10.15 9.16 -9.74
C SER A 96 10.69 10.38 -8.98
N ASP A 97 11.94 10.27 -8.59
CA ASP A 97 12.73 11.32 -7.96
C ASP A 97 14.15 11.25 -8.51
N ASN A 98 14.56 12.31 -9.23
CA ASN A 98 15.85 12.41 -9.90
C ASN A 98 16.12 11.20 -10.82
N GLY A 99 15.13 10.80 -11.60
CA GLY A 99 15.22 9.67 -12.54
C GLY A 99 15.18 8.27 -11.90
N SER A 100 15.05 8.16 -10.58
CA SER A 100 14.85 6.87 -9.89
C SER A 100 13.37 6.64 -9.59
N VAL A 101 12.80 5.53 -10.07
CA VAL A 101 11.42 5.14 -9.75
C VAL A 101 11.31 4.83 -8.26
N ARG A 102 10.39 5.51 -7.58
CA ARG A 102 10.11 5.35 -6.15
C ARG A 102 8.87 4.51 -5.90
N GLN A 103 7.83 4.72 -6.70
CA GLN A 103 6.57 3.99 -6.62
C GLN A 103 6.03 3.72 -8.02
N THR A 104 5.33 2.60 -8.19
CA THR A 104 4.47 2.36 -9.34
C THR A 104 3.06 2.09 -8.84
N ILE A 105 2.11 2.86 -9.34
CA ILE A 105 0.71 2.83 -8.92
C ILE A 105 -0.10 2.23 -10.06
N TYR A 106 -0.63 1.03 -9.85
CA TYR A 106 -1.42 0.30 -10.83
C TYR A 106 -2.90 0.52 -10.57
N LEU A 107 -3.67 0.73 -11.62
CA LEU A 107 -5.13 0.66 -11.60
C LEU A 107 -5.55 -0.60 -12.34
N LEU A 108 -6.16 -1.55 -11.62
CA LEU A 108 -6.53 -2.86 -12.15
C LEU A 108 -8.02 -3.11 -11.96
N ASP A 109 -8.58 -3.97 -12.81
CA ASP A 109 -9.90 -4.55 -12.56
C ASP A 109 -9.81 -5.60 -11.46
N LYS A 110 -10.73 -5.53 -10.50
CA LYS A 110 -10.78 -6.46 -9.36
C LYS A 110 -10.96 -7.92 -9.81
N SER A 111 -11.71 -8.15 -10.89
CA SER A 111 -11.91 -9.46 -11.50
C SER A 111 -10.61 -10.06 -12.05
N ASN A 112 -9.78 -9.25 -12.71
CA ASN A 112 -8.49 -9.67 -13.26
C ASN A 112 -7.50 -9.95 -12.15
N TRP A 113 -7.39 -9.04 -11.18
CA TRP A 113 -6.44 -9.17 -10.09
C TRP A 113 -6.69 -10.38 -9.19
N ARG A 114 -7.96 -10.77 -8.99
CA ARG A 114 -8.30 -12.01 -8.27
C ARG A 114 -7.63 -13.26 -8.88
N ASN A 115 -7.48 -13.30 -10.20
CA ASN A 115 -6.83 -14.42 -10.88
C ASN A 115 -5.29 -14.39 -10.73
N ASP A 116 -4.73 -13.23 -10.43
CA ASP A 116 -3.29 -13.01 -10.29
C ASP A 116 -2.80 -12.99 -8.83
N LEU A 117 -3.69 -13.13 -7.83
CA LEU A 117 -3.32 -13.15 -6.41
C LEU A 117 -2.23 -14.18 -6.08
N SER A 118 -2.29 -15.36 -6.68
CA SER A 118 -1.26 -16.39 -6.46
C SER A 118 0.14 -15.91 -6.86
N LYS A 119 0.25 -15.12 -7.94
CA LYS A 119 1.51 -14.51 -8.37
C LYS A 119 1.98 -13.42 -7.42
N PHE A 120 1.05 -12.68 -6.82
CA PHE A 120 1.36 -11.67 -5.82
C PHE A 120 2.07 -12.29 -4.60
N PHE A 121 1.55 -13.42 -4.09
CA PHE A 121 2.17 -14.14 -2.96
C PHE A 121 3.48 -14.85 -3.32
N GLN A 122 3.75 -15.10 -4.61
CA GLN A 122 5.02 -15.66 -5.08
C GLN A 122 6.17 -14.62 -5.09
N GLN A 123 5.90 -13.34 -4.82
CA GLN A 123 6.94 -12.30 -4.83
C GLN A 123 7.92 -12.39 -3.65
N GLY A 124 7.52 -13.00 -2.54
CA GLY A 124 8.36 -13.14 -1.35
C GLY A 124 7.56 -13.35 -0.07
N GLU A 125 8.25 -13.25 1.06
CA GLU A 125 7.66 -13.47 2.39
C GLU A 125 7.10 -12.17 2.96
N VAL A 126 5.88 -12.21 3.49
CA VAL A 126 5.24 -11.03 4.08
C VAL A 126 5.71 -10.94 5.52
N SER A 127 6.45 -9.88 5.82
CA SER A 127 7.13 -9.71 7.09
C SER A 127 6.49 -8.65 7.99
N ALA A 128 5.60 -7.83 7.43
CA ALA A 128 4.69 -6.95 8.16
C ALA A 128 3.47 -6.61 7.31
N PHE A 129 2.33 -6.36 7.95
CA PHE A 129 1.16 -5.82 7.28
C PHE A 129 0.26 -5.05 8.24
N VAL A 130 -0.58 -4.18 7.68
CA VAL A 130 -1.71 -3.56 8.36
C VAL A 130 -2.91 -3.50 7.43
N TYR A 131 -4.08 -3.66 8.03
CA TYR A 131 -5.38 -3.43 7.44
C TYR A 131 -6.07 -2.29 8.18
N TYR A 132 -6.55 -1.29 7.44
CA TYR A 132 -7.40 -0.21 7.94
C TYR A 132 -8.78 -0.25 7.25
N LEU A 133 -9.84 -0.20 8.05
CA LEU A 133 -11.19 0.07 7.58
C LEU A 133 -11.43 1.59 7.57
N ILE A 134 -11.23 2.23 6.42
CA ILE A 134 -11.32 3.69 6.33
C ILE A 134 -12.79 4.14 6.26
N GLN A 135 -13.59 3.56 5.38
CA GLN A 135 -15.03 3.80 5.34
C GLN A 135 -15.80 2.52 4.96
N PRO A 136 -16.51 1.90 5.90
CA PRO A 136 -17.36 0.76 5.57
C PRO A 136 -18.53 1.15 4.67
N PRO A 137 -19.01 0.24 3.80
CA PRO A 137 -18.44 -1.08 3.51
C PRO A 137 -17.43 -1.07 2.35
N ALA A 138 -17.11 0.09 1.78
CA ALA A 138 -16.57 0.17 0.43
C ALA A 138 -15.08 0.51 0.35
N PHE A 139 -14.49 1.10 1.41
CA PHE A 139 -13.15 1.65 1.33
C PHE A 139 -12.23 1.09 2.42
N HIS A 140 -11.30 0.27 1.94
CA HIS A 140 -10.34 -0.47 2.72
C HIS A 140 -8.93 -0.10 2.26
N GLN A 141 -7.98 -0.15 3.19
CA GLN A 141 -6.57 0.00 2.88
C GLN A 141 -5.81 -1.16 3.49
N TRP A 142 -5.03 -1.84 2.66
CA TRP A 142 -4.05 -2.81 3.08
C TRP A 142 -2.67 -2.28 2.79
N ILE A 143 -1.74 -2.46 3.71
CA ILE A 143 -0.32 -2.19 3.48
C ILE A 143 0.44 -3.44 3.90
N CYS A 144 1.38 -3.90 3.09
CA CYS A 144 2.25 -5.02 3.47
C CYS A 144 3.69 -4.82 3.00
N CYS A 145 4.62 -5.31 3.80
CA CYS A 145 6.04 -5.38 3.49
C CYS A 145 6.38 -6.82 3.09
N ILE A 146 6.91 -6.99 1.89
CA ILE A 146 7.38 -8.27 1.35
C ILE A 146 8.91 -8.26 1.31
N GLU A 147 9.54 -9.17 2.04
CA GLU A 147 10.98 -9.38 1.98
C GLU A 147 11.33 -10.31 0.81
N GLN A 148 12.20 -9.81 -0.07
CA GLN A 148 12.77 -10.57 -1.18
C GLN A 148 14.28 -10.29 -1.23
N ASP A 149 15.08 -11.31 -0.96
CA ASP A 149 16.54 -11.21 -0.82
C ASP A 149 16.96 -10.13 0.19
N GLN A 150 17.63 -9.07 -0.25
CA GLN A 150 18.05 -7.93 0.58
C GLN A 150 17.11 -6.73 0.48
N ARG A 151 16.02 -6.83 -0.29
CA ARG A 151 15.08 -5.74 -0.53
C ARG A 151 13.77 -5.94 0.21
N VAL A 152 13.12 -4.82 0.52
CA VAL A 152 11.76 -4.80 1.02
C VAL A 152 10.90 -4.14 -0.04
N TRP A 153 9.89 -4.85 -0.51
CA TRP A 153 8.84 -4.27 -1.33
C TRP A 153 7.69 -3.86 -0.42
N VAL A 154 7.26 -2.61 -0.52
CA VAL A 154 6.07 -2.13 0.20
C VAL A 154 4.93 -2.05 -0.79
N PHE A 155 3.81 -2.66 -0.43
CA PHE A 155 2.57 -2.58 -1.20
C PHE A 155 1.52 -1.85 -0.40
N ALA A 156 0.76 -1.00 -1.07
CA ALA A 156 -0.53 -0.53 -0.58
C ALA A 156 -1.62 -0.93 -1.56
N VAL A 157 -2.76 -1.36 -1.03
CA VAL A 157 -3.89 -1.83 -1.82
C VAL A 157 -5.17 -1.18 -1.32
N TYR A 158 -5.85 -0.50 -2.23
CA TYR A 158 -7.16 0.12 -2.03
C TYR A 158 -8.13 -0.51 -3.02
N SER A 159 -9.35 -0.85 -2.60
CA SER A 159 -10.36 -1.39 -3.52
C SER A 159 -11.62 -0.57 -3.53
N THR A 160 -12.34 -0.62 -4.64
CA THR A 160 -13.76 -0.25 -4.76
C THR A 160 -14.58 -1.49 -5.16
N GLU A 161 -15.77 -1.28 -5.73
CA GLU A 161 -16.64 -2.34 -6.24
C GLU A 161 -15.97 -3.12 -7.39
N ASP A 162 -15.46 -2.41 -8.40
CA ASP A 162 -14.93 -2.98 -9.65
C ASP A 162 -13.42 -2.76 -9.84
N LYS A 163 -12.81 -1.78 -9.17
CA LYS A 163 -11.40 -1.43 -9.31
C LYS A 163 -10.57 -1.76 -8.08
N ILE A 164 -9.27 -1.91 -8.32
CA ILE A 164 -8.25 -1.96 -7.29
C ILE A 164 -7.07 -1.09 -7.67
N LEU A 165 -6.63 -0.29 -6.71
CA LEU A 165 -5.43 0.53 -6.80
C LEU A 165 -4.33 -0.17 -6.01
N VAL A 166 -3.23 -0.51 -6.67
CA VAL A 166 -2.08 -1.17 -6.04
C VAL A 166 -0.86 -0.27 -6.21
N THR A 167 -0.33 0.25 -5.13
CA THR A 167 0.99 0.89 -5.13
C THR A 167 2.04 -0.15 -4.79
N LYS A 168 3.06 -0.30 -5.63
CA LYS A 168 4.28 -1.08 -5.36
C LYS A 168 5.45 -0.13 -5.22
N ALA A 169 6.21 -0.27 -4.15
CA ALA A 169 7.32 0.61 -3.85
C ALA A 169 8.57 -0.18 -3.45
N ASP A 170 9.74 0.24 -3.96
CA ASP A 170 11.03 -0.30 -3.51
C ASP A 170 11.47 0.45 -2.25
N ALA A 171 11.88 -0.32 -1.23
CA ALA A 171 12.48 0.17 0.00
C ALA A 171 13.82 -0.56 0.21
N SER A 172 14.86 -0.05 -0.44
CA SER A 172 16.20 -0.64 -0.42
C SER A 172 16.97 -0.42 0.88
N ASP A 173 16.54 0.54 1.70
CA ASP A 173 17.15 0.85 3.00
C ASP A 173 16.11 1.31 4.00
N LYS A 174 16.54 1.52 5.26
CA LYS A 174 15.67 1.96 6.35
C LYS A 174 14.97 3.29 6.04
N GLY A 175 15.68 4.30 5.55
CA GLY A 175 15.12 5.63 5.33
C GLY A 175 14.08 5.63 4.22
N LEU A 176 14.32 4.87 3.15
CA LEU A 176 13.32 4.63 2.11
C LEU A 176 12.14 3.83 2.64
N LEU A 177 12.35 2.79 3.45
CA LEU A 177 11.26 2.04 4.06
C LEU A 177 10.34 2.93 4.91
N GLU A 178 10.92 3.79 5.76
CA GLU A 178 10.16 4.77 6.54
C GLU A 178 9.39 5.72 5.62
N THR A 179 10.05 6.27 4.60
CA THR A 179 9.44 7.18 3.61
C THR A 179 8.26 6.53 2.87
N GLN A 180 8.40 5.28 2.45
CA GLN A 180 7.33 4.55 1.76
C GLN A 180 6.16 4.27 2.70
N LEU A 181 6.42 3.83 3.94
CA LEU A 181 5.37 3.60 4.93
C LEU A 181 4.60 4.89 5.22
N ILE A 182 5.30 5.99 5.46
CA ILE A 182 4.69 7.32 5.64
C ILE A 182 3.82 7.68 4.43
N SER A 183 4.37 7.59 3.22
CA SER A 183 3.63 7.92 1.99
C SER A 183 2.33 7.12 1.89
N LEU A 184 2.41 5.81 2.08
CA LEU A 184 1.28 4.91 1.84
C LEU A 184 0.22 4.99 2.94
N ILE A 185 0.61 5.10 4.21
CA ILE A 185 -0.33 5.23 5.34
C ILE A 185 -1.13 6.52 5.24
N ASN A 186 -0.48 7.62 4.85
CA ASN A 186 -1.12 8.93 4.74
C ASN A 186 -1.77 9.18 3.38
N SER A 187 -1.56 8.29 2.40
CA SER A 187 -2.24 8.36 1.11
C SER A 187 -3.69 7.94 1.25
N ASN A 188 -4.59 8.83 0.82
CA ASN A 188 -6.01 8.58 0.77
C ASN A 188 -6.54 8.88 -0.64
N PRO A 189 -6.52 7.90 -1.57
CA PRO A 189 -6.99 8.08 -2.93
C PRO A 189 -8.52 8.12 -3.03
N TRP A 190 -9.25 8.43 -1.94
CA TRP A 190 -10.71 8.49 -1.90
C TRP A 190 -11.32 9.24 -3.10
N TYR A 191 -10.84 10.47 -3.31
CA TYR A 191 -11.33 11.35 -4.36
C TYR A 191 -11.09 10.73 -5.72
N GLY A 192 -12.16 10.50 -6.49
CA GLY A 192 -12.11 9.89 -7.82
C GLY A 192 -12.00 8.38 -7.87
N PHE A 193 -11.78 7.71 -6.74
CA PHE A 193 -11.78 6.25 -6.66
C PHE A 193 -13.13 5.71 -6.17
N VAL A 194 -13.70 6.31 -5.13
CA VAL A 194 -15.00 5.92 -4.59
C VAL A 194 -16.10 6.76 -5.25
N LYS A 195 -17.09 6.11 -5.88
CA LYS A 195 -18.28 6.82 -6.37
C LYS A 195 -19.06 7.39 -5.19
N PRO A 196 -19.49 8.66 -5.22
CA PRO A 196 -20.43 9.17 -4.23
C PRO A 196 -21.70 8.32 -4.27
N THR A 197 -22.11 7.77 -3.13
CA THR A 197 -23.43 7.15 -3.02
C THR A 197 -24.48 8.25 -3.29
N PRO A 198 -25.44 8.03 -4.21
CA PRO A 198 -26.48 9.01 -4.50
C PRO A 198 -27.39 9.30 -3.31
#